data_AF-A0A378JFM0-F1
#
_entry.id   AF-A0A378JFM0-F1
#
_cell.length_a   1.000
_cell.length_b   1.000
_cell.length_c   1.000
_cell.angle_alpha   90.00
_cell.angle_beta   90.00
_cell.angle_gamma   90.00
#
_symmetry.space_group_name_H-M   'P 1'
#
loop_
_entity.id
_entity.type
_entity.pdbx_description
1 polymer ?
#
loop_
_entity_poly.entity_id
_entity_poly.type
_entity_poly.pdbx_seq_one_letter_code
_entity_poly.pdbx_strand_id
1 'polypeptide(L)'
;MPEYCIQAAMFQLPVLLFNRFVHNYWILRDVKSNAVVAQLHGLATSRKTGRIVPIGYSRDHSLKAHCITYDVNFATQHGLQLGSFALPIHACYTVYKNEDCIQHWLRIKAAVEVINNLDLDYPRGGFKVPLSSTVNSNSIYHTFSQVMGIPMHSFEEFFQIGIQVSIYERIKDYL
;
A
#
# COMPACT_ATOMS: atom_id res chain seq x y z
N MET A 1 0.51 -5.49 26.56
CA MET A 1 0.74 -4.19 25.85
C MET A 1 1.00 -4.52 24.39
N PRO A 2 0.37 -3.82 23.43
CA PRO A 2 0.57 -4.13 22.01
C PRO A 2 2.03 -3.95 21.59
N GLU A 3 2.60 -4.97 20.98
CA GLU A 3 3.98 -4.96 20.46
C GLU A 3 4.07 -4.19 19.14
N TYR A 4 3.02 -4.23 18.33
CA TYR A 4 2.97 -3.60 17.01
C TYR A 4 1.77 -2.67 16.87
N CYS A 5 1.86 -1.74 15.92
CA CYS A 5 0.73 -0.96 15.43
C CYS A 5 0.73 -0.87 13.90
N ILE A 6 -0.47 -0.73 13.33
CA ILE A 6 -0.68 -0.44 11.91
C ILE A 6 -0.97 1.04 11.76
N GLN A 7 -0.23 1.70 10.88
CA GLN A 7 -0.39 3.11 10.58
C GLN A 7 -0.76 3.30 9.12
N ALA A 8 -1.71 4.21 8.87
CA ALA A 8 -1.85 4.84 7.57
C ALA A 8 -0.70 5.82 7.37
N ALA A 9 -0.12 5.87 6.18
CA ALA A 9 0.93 6.81 5.83
C ALA A 9 0.71 7.40 4.44
N MET A 10 1.29 8.58 4.22
CA MET A 10 1.29 9.22 2.92
C MET A 10 2.68 9.70 2.50
N PHE A 11 2.93 9.61 1.20
CA PHE A 11 4.06 10.22 0.51
C PHE A 11 3.54 11.31 -0.42
N GLN A 12 4.04 12.54 -0.28
CA GLN A 12 3.70 13.62 -1.20
C GLN A 12 4.43 13.43 -2.53
N LEU A 13 3.67 13.42 -3.61
CA LEU A 13 4.23 13.32 -4.96
C LEU A 13 4.88 14.66 -5.33
N PRO A 14 6.09 14.65 -5.92
CA PRO A 14 6.78 15.87 -6.34
C PRO A 14 6.19 16.42 -7.64
N VAL A 15 4.94 16.89 -7.60
CA VAL A 15 4.23 17.48 -8.74
C VAL A 15 4.49 18.98 -8.76
N LEU A 16 5.09 19.46 -9.85
CA LEU A 16 5.43 20.87 -10.05
C LEU A 16 4.18 21.75 -9.83
N LEU A 17 4.29 22.74 -8.92
CA LEU A 17 3.27 23.73 -8.55
C LEU A 17 2.08 23.22 -7.70
N PHE A 18 1.97 21.91 -7.40
CA PHE A 18 0.84 21.36 -6.64
C PHE A 18 1.27 20.19 -5.72
N ASN A 19 1.90 20.49 -4.58
CA ASN A 19 2.35 19.52 -3.57
C ASN A 19 1.21 18.90 -2.72
N ARG A 20 0.01 18.74 -3.30
CA ARG A 20 -1.15 18.20 -2.59
C ARG A 20 -1.54 16.79 -3.06
N PHE A 21 -0.91 16.26 -4.09
CA PHE A 21 -1.15 14.87 -4.53
C PHE A 21 -0.31 13.91 -3.70
N VAL A 22 -0.94 12.83 -3.24
CA VAL A 22 -0.29 11.87 -2.36
C VAL A 22 -0.49 10.43 -2.80
N HIS A 23 0.51 9.62 -2.45
CA HIS A 23 0.46 8.17 -2.48
C HIS A 23 0.28 7.66 -1.04
N ASN A 24 -0.83 6.99 -0.78
CA ASN A 24 -1.13 6.37 0.50
C ASN A 24 -0.60 4.95 0.55
N TYR A 25 -0.14 4.54 1.72
CA TYR A 25 0.36 3.20 1.99
C TYR A 25 0.22 2.85 3.47
N TRP A 26 0.38 1.58 3.81
CA TRP A 26 0.30 1.10 5.20
C TRP A 26 1.67 0.80 5.75
N ILE A 27 1.83 1.00 7.06
CA ILE A 27 3.07 0.73 7.79
C ILE A 27 2.75 -0.18 8.97
N LEU A 28 3.56 -1.23 9.13
CA LEU A 28 3.66 -1.96 10.39
C LEU A 28 4.84 -1.40 11.17
N ARG A 29 4.60 -1.01 12.43
CA ARG A 29 5.63 -0.45 13.29
C ARG A 29 5.69 -1.19 14.61
N ASP A 30 6.91 -1.44 15.09
CA ASP A 30 7.13 -1.90 16.45
C ASP A 30 6.91 -0.74 17.44
N VAL A 31 6.07 -0.95 18.44
CA VAL A 31 5.62 0.08 19.37
C VAL A 31 6.73 0.54 20.31
N LYS A 32 7.64 -0.37 20.71
CA LYS A 32 8.64 -0.10 21.74
C LYS A 32 9.86 0.63 21.16
N SER A 33 10.38 0.14 20.05
CA SER A 33 11.53 0.69 19.34
C SER A 33 11.14 1.82 18.39
N ASN A 34 9.84 1.96 18.08
CA ASN A 34 9.33 2.86 17.05
C ASN A 34 9.87 2.54 15.64
N ALA A 35 10.46 1.36 15.41
CA ALA A 35 11.03 0.97 14.13
C ALA A 35 9.96 0.56 13.10
N VAL A 36 10.14 0.98 11.84
CA VAL A 36 9.30 0.52 10.74
C VAL A 36 9.69 -0.91 10.38
N VAL A 37 8.75 -1.83 10.55
CA VAL A 37 8.95 -3.27 10.34
C VAL A 37 8.66 -3.62 8.88
N ALA A 38 7.60 -3.06 8.31
CA ALA A 38 7.20 -3.31 6.94
C ALA A 38 6.33 -2.16 6.37
N GLN A 39 6.28 -2.07 5.04
CA GLN A 39 5.35 -1.21 4.31
C GLN A 39 4.53 -2.01 3.28
N LEU A 40 3.25 -1.66 3.12
CA LEU A 40 2.36 -2.21 2.09
C LEU A 40 1.96 -1.14 1.09
N HIS A 41 2.17 -1.41 -0.20
CA HIS A 41 1.92 -0.45 -1.26
C HIS A 41 1.16 -1.06 -2.44
N GLY A 42 0.40 -0.23 -3.14
CA GLY A 42 0.17 -0.40 -4.57
C GLY A 42 1.20 0.41 -5.35
N LEU A 43 1.98 -0.19 -6.24
CA LEU A 43 3.03 0.51 -6.99
C LEU A 43 2.93 0.19 -8.48
N ALA A 44 3.40 1.13 -9.29
CA ALA A 44 3.69 0.86 -10.68
C ALA A 44 4.88 -0.10 -10.76
N THR A 45 4.76 -1.17 -11.55
CA THR A 45 5.81 -2.17 -11.74
C THR A 45 5.90 -2.52 -13.22
N SER A 46 7.11 -2.47 -13.79
CA SER A 46 7.32 -2.83 -15.19
C SER A 46 7.08 -4.32 -15.38
N ARG A 47 6.21 -4.69 -16.32
CA ARG A 47 5.99 -6.10 -16.68
C ARG A 47 7.24 -6.72 -17.29
N LYS A 48 8.01 -5.95 -18.06
CA LYS A 48 9.27 -6.43 -18.68
C LYS A 48 10.37 -6.77 -17.69
N THR A 49 10.51 -5.99 -16.63
CA THR A 49 11.69 -6.08 -15.73
C THR A 49 11.35 -6.54 -14.32
N GLY A 50 10.06 -6.57 -13.95
CA GLY A 50 9.61 -6.80 -12.58
C GLY A 50 9.96 -5.67 -11.61
N ARG A 51 10.57 -4.57 -12.06
CA ARG A 51 11.04 -3.49 -11.20
C ARG A 51 9.93 -2.51 -10.87
N ILE A 52 9.89 -2.08 -9.61
CA ILE A 52 9.08 -0.94 -9.15
C ILE A 52 9.57 0.32 -9.87
N VAL A 53 8.64 1.14 -10.33
CA VAL A 53 8.95 2.45 -10.93
C VAL A 53 8.30 3.57 -10.12
N PRO A 54 8.99 4.72 -9.90
CA PRO A 54 8.47 5.80 -9.04
C PRO A 54 7.14 6.36 -9.50
N ILE A 55 6.99 6.60 -10.81
CA ILE A 55 5.73 7.01 -11.43
C ILE A 55 5.58 6.26 -12.75
N GLY A 56 4.45 5.58 -12.92
CA GLY A 56 4.20 4.78 -14.12
C GLY A 56 3.72 5.63 -15.31
N TYR A 57 4.54 5.78 -16.35
CA TYR A 57 4.15 6.49 -17.59
C TYR A 57 4.07 5.60 -18.85
N SER A 58 4.61 4.38 -18.79
CA SER A 58 4.57 3.42 -19.90
C SER A 58 3.28 2.60 -19.90
N ARG A 59 2.85 2.13 -21.09
CA ARG A 59 1.77 1.11 -21.20
C ARG A 59 2.20 -0.26 -20.67
N ASP A 60 3.51 -0.49 -20.56
CA ASP A 60 4.07 -1.72 -19.97
C ASP A 60 3.79 -1.85 -18.47
N HIS A 61 3.53 -0.74 -17.78
CA HIS A 61 3.49 -0.73 -16.33
C HIS A 61 2.17 -1.32 -15.80
N SER A 62 2.31 -2.26 -14.88
CA SER A 62 1.22 -2.89 -14.13
C SER A 62 1.08 -2.23 -12.77
N LEU A 63 -0.14 -2.23 -12.23
CA LEU A 63 -0.39 -1.97 -10.82
C LEU A 63 -0.18 -3.27 -10.06
N LYS A 64 0.80 -3.28 -9.14
CA LYS A 64 1.11 -4.44 -8.30
C LYS A 64 1.00 -4.05 -6.82
N ALA A 65 0.50 -4.99 -6.02
CA ALA A 65 0.57 -4.98 -4.58
C ALA A 65 1.96 -5.47 -4.13
N HIS A 66 2.54 -4.78 -3.15
CA HIS A 66 3.85 -5.08 -2.58
C HIS A 66 3.79 -5.06 -1.06
N CYS A 67 4.38 -6.08 -0.42
CA CYS A 67 4.70 -6.08 0.99
C CYS A 67 6.22 -6.06 1.15
N ILE A 68 6.77 -4.91 1.52
CA ILE A 68 8.20 -4.75 1.75
C ILE A 68 8.47 -4.88 3.24
N THR A 69 9.11 -5.99 3.63
CA THR A 69 9.52 -6.23 5.02
C THR A 69 10.98 -5.85 5.19
N TYR A 70 11.30 -5.10 6.25
CA TYR A 70 12.66 -4.63 6.54
C TYR A 70 13.30 -5.39 7.69
N ASP A 71 12.51 -5.83 8.66
CA ASP A 71 13.00 -6.58 9.82
C ASP A 71 13.21 -8.07 9.46
N VAL A 72 14.46 -8.53 9.60
CA VAL A 72 14.89 -9.90 9.27
C VAL A 72 14.19 -10.95 10.13
N ASN A 73 14.02 -10.68 11.41
CA ASN A 73 13.44 -11.64 12.34
C ASN A 73 11.94 -11.79 12.05
N PHE A 74 11.24 -10.67 11.86
CA PHE A 74 9.83 -10.63 11.50
C PHE A 74 9.58 -11.32 10.16
N ALA A 75 10.40 -11.03 9.14
CA ALA A 75 10.30 -11.66 7.84
C ALA A 75 10.46 -13.19 7.94
N THR A 76 11.48 -13.65 8.65
CA THR A 76 11.75 -15.08 8.86
C THR A 76 10.62 -15.75 9.63
N GLN A 77 10.17 -15.15 10.73
CA GLN A 77 9.10 -15.67 11.58
C GLN A 77 7.77 -15.84 10.85
N HIS A 78 7.45 -14.92 9.92
CA HIS A 78 6.16 -14.90 9.24
C HIS A 78 6.21 -15.36 7.78
N GLY A 79 7.36 -15.82 7.31
CA GLY A 79 7.56 -16.27 5.92
C GLY A 79 7.27 -15.17 4.92
N LEU A 80 7.79 -13.97 5.17
CA LEU A 80 7.71 -12.82 4.27
C LEU A 80 9.06 -12.60 3.58
N GLN A 81 9.03 -12.02 2.38
CA GLN A 81 10.24 -11.64 1.69
C GLN A 81 10.79 -10.31 2.24
N LEU A 82 12.11 -10.26 2.41
CA LEU A 82 12.82 -9.02 2.69
C LEU A 82 12.92 -8.16 1.45
N GLY A 83 12.83 -6.85 1.63
CA GLY A 83 13.08 -5.90 0.56
C GLY A 83 13.66 -4.59 1.08
N SER A 84 14.16 -3.78 0.15
CA SER A 84 14.85 -2.52 0.46
C SER A 84 14.15 -1.29 -0.10
N PHE A 85 13.09 -1.47 -0.88
CA PHE A 85 12.30 -0.35 -1.38
C PHE A 85 11.52 0.32 -0.23
N ALA A 86 11.65 1.63 -0.09
CA ALA A 86 10.90 2.38 0.90
C ALA A 86 10.51 3.74 0.34
N LEU A 87 9.31 4.19 0.67
CA LEU A 87 8.90 5.57 0.42
C LEU A 87 9.05 6.42 1.70
N PRO A 88 9.47 7.69 1.56
CA PRO A 88 9.50 8.64 2.66
C PRO A 88 8.13 8.81 3.32
N ILE A 89 8.10 8.79 4.65
CA ILE A 89 6.90 8.98 5.46
C ILE A 89 6.73 10.48 5.72
N HIS A 90 5.89 11.16 4.93
CA HIS A 90 5.64 12.59 5.12
C HIS A 90 4.62 12.86 6.22
N ALA A 91 3.62 11.99 6.38
CA ALA A 91 2.75 11.95 7.54
C ALA A 91 2.27 10.52 7.79
N CYS A 92 1.89 10.23 9.03
CA CYS A 92 1.26 8.96 9.38
C CYS A 92 0.24 9.14 10.52
N TYR A 93 -0.69 8.19 10.61
CA TYR A 93 -1.71 8.11 11.64
C TYR A 93 -1.85 6.66 12.12
N THR A 94 -1.80 6.44 13.44
CA THR A 94 -1.99 5.11 14.02
C THR A 94 -3.47 4.73 13.94
N VAL A 95 -3.78 3.76 13.07
CA VAL A 95 -5.14 3.27 12.83
C VAL A 95 -5.49 2.13 13.77
N TYR A 96 -4.55 1.23 14.03
CA TYR A 96 -4.80 0.02 14.81
C TYR A 96 -3.64 -0.29 15.75
N LYS A 97 -3.94 -0.52 17.03
CA LYS A 97 -2.96 -0.82 18.08
C LYS A 97 -3.58 -1.70 19.18
N ASN A 98 -3.82 -2.95 18.84
CA ASN A 98 -4.30 -4.00 19.75
C ASN A 98 -3.37 -5.22 19.71
N GLU A 99 -3.61 -6.21 20.58
CA GLU A 99 -2.77 -7.41 20.70
C GLU A 99 -2.78 -8.29 19.43
N ASP A 100 -3.87 -8.28 18.67
CA ASP A 100 -4.05 -9.00 17.41
C ASP A 100 -3.57 -8.22 16.16
N CYS A 101 -2.84 -7.10 16.35
CA CYS A 101 -2.33 -6.26 15.27
C CYS A 101 -1.60 -7.04 14.16
N ILE A 102 -0.76 -8.00 14.54
CA ILE A 102 -0.05 -8.84 13.57
C ILE A 102 -1.02 -9.73 12.77
N GLN A 103 -2.08 -10.23 13.39
CA GLN A 103 -3.06 -11.08 12.72
C GLN A 103 -3.79 -10.29 11.63
N HIS A 104 -4.18 -9.04 11.91
CA HIS A 104 -4.75 -8.14 10.91
C HIS A 104 -3.77 -7.88 9.77
N TRP A 105 -2.50 -7.56 10.09
CA TRP A 105 -1.47 -7.32 9.09
C TRP A 105 -1.26 -8.54 8.17
N LEU A 106 -1.12 -9.75 8.73
CA LEU A 106 -0.77 -10.94 7.96
C LEU A 106 -1.86 -11.44 7.00
N ARG A 107 -3.09 -10.93 7.10
CA ARG A 107 -4.15 -11.19 6.10
C ARG A 107 -3.76 -10.75 4.69
N ILE A 108 -2.79 -9.86 4.57
CA ILE A 108 -2.30 -9.34 3.28
C ILE A 108 -1.54 -10.38 2.46
N LYS A 109 -1.07 -11.48 3.07
CA LYS A 109 -0.20 -12.46 2.39
C LYS A 109 -0.86 -13.03 1.14
N ALA A 110 -2.08 -13.54 1.28
CA ALA A 110 -2.86 -14.04 0.14
C ALA A 110 -3.29 -12.90 -0.79
N ALA A 111 -3.69 -11.76 -0.22
CA ALA A 111 -4.17 -10.64 -1.01
C ALA A 111 -3.13 -10.07 -1.98
N VAL A 112 -1.86 -9.99 -1.58
CA VAL A 112 -0.78 -9.53 -2.47
C VAL A 112 -0.70 -10.39 -3.73
N GLU A 113 -0.75 -11.71 -3.58
CA GLU A 113 -0.71 -12.65 -4.71
C GLU A 113 -1.96 -12.51 -5.59
N VAL A 114 -3.16 -12.56 -4.99
CA VAL A 114 -4.43 -12.46 -5.71
C VAL A 114 -4.55 -11.14 -6.48
N ILE A 115 -4.21 -10.01 -5.85
CA ILE A 115 -4.21 -8.70 -6.51
C ILE A 115 -3.25 -8.71 -7.70
N ASN A 116 -2.05 -9.27 -7.53
CA ASN A 116 -1.05 -9.30 -8.57
C ASN A 116 -1.44 -10.20 -9.76
N ASN A 117 -2.27 -11.22 -9.53
CA ASN A 117 -2.80 -12.11 -10.57
C ASN A 117 -3.92 -11.48 -11.40
N LEU A 118 -4.55 -10.39 -10.95
CA LEU A 118 -5.49 -9.61 -11.77
C LEU A 118 -4.82 -8.89 -12.94
N ASP A 119 -3.48 -8.82 -12.97
CA ASP A 119 -2.64 -8.15 -13.98
C ASP A 119 -3.12 -6.74 -14.41
N LEU A 120 -3.56 -5.94 -13.42
CA LEU A 120 -4.12 -4.62 -13.65
C LEU A 120 -3.11 -3.68 -14.30
N ASP A 121 -3.56 -2.89 -15.28
CA ASP A 121 -2.77 -1.79 -15.84
C ASP A 121 -2.58 -0.66 -14.83
N TYR A 122 -1.35 -0.12 -14.76
CA TYR A 122 -1.12 1.12 -14.03
C TYR A 122 -1.55 2.31 -14.92
N PRO A 123 -2.42 3.21 -14.43
CA PRO A 123 -2.81 4.38 -15.19
C PRO A 123 -1.60 5.30 -15.40
N ARG A 124 -1.41 5.80 -16.63
CA ARG A 124 -0.30 6.70 -16.95
C ARG A 124 -0.33 7.94 -16.05
N GLY A 125 0.77 8.24 -15.36
CA GLY A 125 0.85 9.33 -14.39
C GLY A 125 0.04 9.11 -13.11
N GLY A 126 -0.53 7.91 -12.90
CA GLY A 126 -1.30 7.57 -11.71
C GLY A 126 -2.80 7.85 -11.79
N PHE A 127 -3.33 8.35 -12.93
CA PHE A 127 -4.78 8.64 -13.04
C PHE A 127 -5.36 8.49 -14.46
N LYS A 128 -6.70 8.39 -14.54
CA LYS A 128 -7.52 8.50 -15.76
C LYS A 128 -8.61 9.56 -15.55
N VAL A 129 -9.21 10.06 -16.64
CA VAL A 129 -10.40 10.92 -16.57
C VAL A 129 -11.65 10.05 -16.82
N PRO A 130 -12.69 10.12 -15.96
CA PRO A 130 -12.78 10.90 -14.72
C PRO A 130 -11.92 10.32 -13.58
N LEU A 131 -11.36 11.20 -12.73
CA LEU A 131 -10.40 10.84 -11.68
C LEU A 131 -10.97 9.82 -10.66
N SER A 132 -12.25 9.95 -10.32
CA SER A 132 -12.93 9.15 -9.29
C SER A 132 -13.03 7.66 -9.62
N SER A 133 -13.00 7.27 -10.89
CA SER A 133 -13.05 5.86 -11.32
C SER A 133 -11.68 5.23 -11.51
N THR A 134 -10.61 5.96 -11.19
CA THR A 134 -9.24 5.46 -11.40
C THR A 134 -8.91 4.37 -10.39
N VAL A 135 -8.62 3.16 -10.88
CA VAL A 135 -7.92 2.13 -10.10
C VAL A 135 -6.41 2.40 -10.16
N ASN A 136 -5.78 2.72 -9.03
CA ASN A 136 -4.35 3.03 -8.93
C ASN A 136 -3.76 2.58 -7.58
N SER A 137 -2.61 3.14 -7.21
CA SER A 137 -1.93 2.86 -5.94
C SER A 137 -2.78 3.14 -4.68
N ASN A 138 -3.57 4.22 -4.67
CA ASN A 138 -4.47 4.53 -3.55
C ASN A 138 -5.67 3.57 -3.48
N SER A 139 -6.06 2.99 -4.61
CA SER A 139 -7.08 1.93 -4.62
C SER A 139 -6.60 0.65 -3.94
N ILE A 140 -5.31 0.32 -4.09
CA ILE A 140 -4.69 -0.80 -3.36
C ILE A 140 -4.59 -0.49 -1.87
N TYR A 141 -4.23 0.75 -1.50
CA TYR A 141 -4.27 1.20 -0.11
C TYR A 141 -5.66 1.01 0.52
N HIS A 142 -6.73 1.44 -0.16
CA HIS A 142 -8.10 1.23 0.29
C HIS A 142 -8.41 -0.27 0.41
N THR A 143 -8.10 -1.05 -0.62
CA THR A 143 -8.32 -2.51 -0.62
C THR A 143 -7.69 -3.18 0.60
N PHE A 144 -6.46 -2.81 0.96
CA PHE A 144 -5.77 -3.39 2.11
C PHE A 144 -6.45 -3.09 3.45
N SER A 145 -7.12 -1.96 3.62
CA SER A 145 -7.91 -1.71 4.85
C SER A 145 -8.99 -2.77 5.05
N GLN A 146 -9.68 -3.14 3.96
CA GLN A 146 -10.75 -4.13 3.97
C GLN A 146 -10.21 -5.55 4.17
N VAL A 147 -9.10 -5.89 3.49
CA VAL A 147 -8.40 -7.17 3.67
C VAL A 147 -7.94 -7.35 5.12
N MET A 148 -7.32 -6.31 5.69
CA MET A 148 -6.88 -6.35 7.08
C MET A 148 -8.07 -6.30 8.04
N GLY A 149 -9.23 -5.78 7.64
CA GLY A 149 -10.39 -5.60 8.50
C GLY A 149 -10.16 -4.48 9.53
N ILE A 150 -9.51 -3.39 9.12
CA ILE A 150 -9.25 -2.21 9.94
C ILE A 150 -9.86 -0.96 9.27
N PRO A 151 -10.16 0.12 10.03
CA PRO A 151 -10.67 1.36 9.44
C PRO A 151 -9.71 1.94 8.39
N MET A 152 -10.25 2.48 7.30
CA MET A 152 -9.45 3.28 6.37
C MET A 152 -9.29 4.70 6.91
N HIS A 153 -8.09 5.25 6.81
CA HIS A 153 -7.82 6.65 7.12
C HIS A 153 -7.57 7.44 5.82
N SER A 154 -8.13 8.64 5.72
CA SER A 154 -7.87 9.56 4.61
C SER A 154 -7.22 10.84 5.11
N PHE A 155 -6.22 11.33 4.37
CA PHE A 155 -5.57 12.60 4.65
C PHE A 155 -6.33 13.75 3.97
N GLU A 156 -7.33 14.32 4.64
CA GLU A 156 -8.36 15.21 4.06
C GLU A 156 -7.82 16.45 3.33
N GLU A 157 -6.64 16.95 3.72
CA GLU A 157 -6.00 18.12 3.09
C GLU A 157 -5.29 17.79 1.75
N PHE A 158 -5.26 16.52 1.36
CA PHE A 158 -4.50 16.01 0.22
C PHE A 158 -5.38 15.30 -0.82
N PHE A 159 -5.03 15.49 -2.09
CA PHE A 159 -5.65 14.81 -3.22
C PHE A 159 -5.16 13.37 -3.32
N GLN A 160 -6.05 12.45 -2.98
CA GLN A 160 -5.82 11.01 -2.99
C GLN A 160 -6.59 10.39 -4.17
N ILE A 161 -6.13 10.62 -5.40
CA ILE A 161 -6.84 10.10 -6.59
C ILE A 161 -6.98 8.58 -6.47
N GLY A 162 -8.16 8.04 -6.76
CA GLY A 162 -8.45 6.60 -6.72
C GLY A 162 -8.78 6.03 -5.33
N ILE A 163 -8.70 6.84 -4.26
CA ILE A 163 -8.97 6.40 -2.89
C ILE A 163 -10.40 5.88 -2.69
N GLN A 164 -11.37 6.39 -3.45
CA GLN A 164 -12.77 5.97 -3.36
C GLN A 164 -13.03 4.60 -3.99
N VAL A 165 -12.08 4.08 -4.77
CA VAL A 165 -12.21 2.80 -5.47
C VAL A 165 -11.40 1.75 -4.75
N SER A 166 -12.08 0.72 -4.26
CA SER A 166 -11.45 -0.51 -3.82
C SER A 166 -11.64 -1.61 -4.87
N ILE A 167 -10.71 -2.56 -4.92
CA ILE A 167 -10.85 -3.80 -5.70
C ILE A 167 -11.17 -5.01 -4.81
N TYR A 168 -11.49 -4.81 -3.53
CA TYR A 168 -11.77 -5.89 -2.57
C TYR A 168 -12.84 -6.88 -3.08
N GLU A 169 -13.95 -6.37 -3.63
CA GLU A 169 -15.01 -7.21 -4.19
C GLU A 169 -14.54 -8.10 -5.34
N ARG A 170 -13.44 -7.77 -6.02
CA ARG A 170 -12.86 -8.58 -7.10
C ARG A 170 -11.96 -9.70 -6.59
N ILE A 171 -11.50 -9.60 -5.34
CA ILE A 171 -10.52 -10.52 -4.76
C ILE A 171 -11.06 -11.35 -3.60
N LYS A 172 -12.15 -10.92 -2.96
CA LYS A 172 -12.64 -11.49 -1.69
C LYS A 172 -12.94 -13.00 -1.73
N ASP A 173 -13.37 -13.52 -2.87
CA ASP A 173 -13.71 -14.95 -3.02
C ASP A 173 -12.46 -15.83 -3.21
N TYR A 174 -11.28 -15.21 -3.28
CA TYR A 174 -9.97 -15.87 -3.42
C TYR A 174 -9.06 -15.69 -2.18
N LEU A 175 -9.56 -15.06 -1.11
CA LEU A 175 -8.85 -14.81 0.16
C LEU A 175 -9.22 -15.85 1.21
#